data_AF-A0A484AXS4-F1
#
_entry.id   AF-A0A484AXS4-F1
#
_cell.length_a   1.000
_cell.length_b   1.000
_cell.length_c   1.000
_cell.angle_alpha   90.00
_cell.angle_beta   90.00
_cell.angle_gamma   90.00
#
_symmetry.space_group_name_H-M   'P 1'
#
loop_
_entity.id
_entity.type
_entity.pdbx_description
1 polymer ?
#
loop_
_entity_poly.entity_id
_entity_poly.type
_entity_poly.pdbx_seq_one_letter_code
_entity_poly.pdbx_strand_id
1 'polypeptide(L)'
;MKKHRPKPQYMRRQTDINHSMRTILVDWLVEVAEEYKLDTETLYLSVSYLDRFLSQMSVKRAKLQLVGTAAMYIASKYEEIYPPDVGEFVFLTDDSYTKAQVLRMENVFLKILSFNLCTPTPYVFINTYAVLCDMPEKLKYMTLYICELSLLEGESYMQYLPSLMSAASLAFARHILGLPMWTAQLEEITTYSLDQMKHVIVPLCKTHKTAKELSTQAIREKYNREKYKKVASIQPIELSQSEMDKIVQDYKAASKCEADKQQQIQSGNDTKSKVNLFYKF
;
A
#
# COMPACT_ATOMS: atom_id res chain seq x y z
N MET A 1 17.72 0.57 5.79
CA MET A 1 16.25 0.69 5.91
C MET A 1 15.71 2.10 6.15
N LYS A 2 16.24 2.94 7.08
CA LYS A 2 15.66 4.29 7.36
C LYS A 2 15.77 5.34 6.23
N LYS A 3 16.65 5.16 5.23
CA LYS A 3 16.89 6.15 4.15
C LYS A 3 15.74 6.31 3.13
N HIS A 4 14.84 5.33 3.05
CA HIS A 4 13.82 5.26 1.97
C HIS A 4 12.40 5.58 2.46
N ARG A 5 12.24 5.93 3.74
CA ARG A 5 10.91 6.16 4.32
C ARG A 5 10.65 7.64 4.55
N PRO A 6 9.43 8.13 4.28
CA PRO A 6 9.02 9.46 4.69
C PRO A 6 8.99 9.56 6.22
N LYS A 7 9.07 10.79 6.75
CA LYS A 7 8.93 11.07 8.18
C LYS A 7 7.43 11.07 8.51
N PRO A 8 6.90 10.16 9.35
CA PRO A 8 5.45 9.97 9.49
C PRO A 8 4.64 11.22 9.87
N GLN A 9 5.26 12.19 10.55
CA GLN A 9 4.61 13.43 11.00
C GLN A 9 5.14 14.67 10.26
N TYR A 10 5.64 14.53 9.02
CA TYR A 10 6.18 15.68 8.30
C TYR A 10 5.17 16.81 8.09
N MET A 11 3.87 16.49 8.05
CA MET A 11 2.82 17.48 7.84
C MET A 11 2.80 18.53 8.97
N ARG A 12 3.27 18.20 10.18
CA ARG A 12 3.44 19.17 11.28
C ARG A 12 4.43 20.30 10.97
N ARG A 13 5.32 20.08 10.00
CA ARG A 13 6.32 21.07 9.55
C ARG A 13 5.84 21.84 8.31
N GLN A 14 4.71 21.44 7.72
CA GLN A 14 4.13 22.12 6.58
C GLN A 14 3.22 23.26 7.08
N THR A 15 3.52 24.49 6.70
CA THR A 15 2.77 25.67 7.19
C THR A 15 1.59 26.05 6.31
N ASP A 16 1.50 25.52 5.08
CA ASP A 16 0.50 25.93 4.09
C ASP A 16 -0.22 24.76 3.40
N ILE A 17 0.13 23.51 3.73
CA ILE A 17 -0.58 22.31 3.27
C ILE A 17 -0.93 21.43 4.47
N ASN A 18 -1.95 20.59 4.32
CA ASN A 18 -2.43 19.68 5.35
C ASN A 18 -2.73 18.28 4.78
N HIS A 19 -3.13 17.35 5.65
CA HIS A 19 -3.46 15.98 5.23
C HIS A 19 -4.61 15.91 4.22
N SER A 20 -5.64 16.74 4.36
CA SER A 20 -6.76 16.79 3.39
C SER A 20 -6.31 17.16 1.98
N MET A 21 -5.44 18.17 1.84
CA MET A 21 -4.87 18.54 0.53
C MET A 21 -4.01 17.42 -0.07
N ARG A 22 -3.26 16.69 0.78
CA ARG A 22 -2.51 15.51 0.32
C ARG A 22 -3.46 14.41 -0.15
N THR A 23 -4.55 14.15 0.59
CA THR A 23 -5.55 13.14 0.22
C THR A 23 -6.20 13.46 -1.12
N ILE A 24 -6.59 14.73 -1.35
CA ILE A 24 -7.11 15.20 -2.65
C ILE A 24 -6.08 15.00 -3.76
N LEU A 25 -4.81 15.34 -3.51
CA LEU A 25 -3.76 15.13 -4.51
C LEU A 25 -3.58 13.63 -4.83
N VAL A 26 -3.54 12.76 -3.82
CA VAL A 26 -3.35 11.31 -4.04
C VAL A 26 -4.54 10.70 -4.79
N ASP A 27 -5.77 11.14 -4.50
CA ASP A 27 -6.96 10.72 -5.25
C ASP A 27 -6.86 11.12 -6.73
N TRP A 28 -6.47 12.36 -7.01
CA TRP A 28 -6.20 12.82 -8.37
C TRP A 28 -5.07 12.02 -9.07
N LEU A 29 -4.00 11.67 -8.34
CA LEU A 29 -2.93 10.82 -8.87
C LEU A 29 -3.43 9.41 -9.26
N VAL A 30 -4.46 8.89 -8.60
CA VAL A 30 -5.11 7.62 -8.98
C VAL A 30 -5.86 7.78 -10.31
N GLU A 31 -6.58 8.89 -10.50
CA GLU A 31 -7.26 9.19 -11.76
C GLU A 31 -6.26 9.30 -12.91
N VAL A 32 -5.16 10.02 -12.71
CA VAL A 32 -4.06 10.15 -13.68
C VAL A 32 -3.49 8.78 -14.06
N ALA A 33 -3.23 7.92 -13.07
CA ALA A 33 -2.71 6.57 -13.31
C ALA A 33 -3.69 5.72 -14.14
N GLU A 34 -5.00 5.80 -13.87
CA GLU A 34 -6.00 5.06 -14.64
C GLU A 34 -6.21 5.62 -16.05
N GLU A 35 -6.13 6.94 -16.25
CA GLU A 35 -6.27 7.59 -17.57
C GLU A 35 -5.14 7.17 -18.51
N TYR A 36 -3.90 7.21 -18.03
CA TYR A 36 -2.71 6.83 -18.79
C TYR A 36 -2.38 5.33 -18.72
N LYS A 37 -3.22 4.55 -18.02
CA LYS A 37 -3.04 3.09 -17.83
C LYS A 37 -1.66 2.74 -17.27
N LEU A 38 -1.16 3.57 -16.36
CA LEU A 38 0.11 3.35 -15.67
C LEU A 38 0.00 2.11 -14.78
N ASP A 39 1.14 1.47 -14.51
CA ASP A 39 1.19 0.37 -13.55
C ASP A 39 0.82 0.87 -12.15
N THR A 40 0.19 0.01 -11.36
CA THR A 40 -0.11 0.32 -9.96
C THR A 40 1.19 0.60 -9.17
N GLU A 41 2.31 -0.04 -9.51
CA GLU A 41 3.62 0.26 -8.92
C GLU A 41 4.03 1.72 -9.15
N THR A 42 3.80 2.26 -10.34
CA THR A 42 4.03 3.66 -10.67
C THR A 42 3.28 4.59 -9.72
N LEU A 43 2.02 4.31 -9.42
CA LEU A 43 1.24 5.06 -8.43
C LEU A 43 1.87 4.98 -7.02
N TYR A 44 2.22 3.78 -6.55
CA TYR A 44 2.83 3.62 -5.22
C TYR A 44 4.19 4.32 -5.11
N LEU A 45 5.03 4.24 -6.13
CA LEU A 45 6.29 4.98 -6.19
C LEU A 45 6.07 6.49 -6.20
N SER A 46 5.07 6.98 -6.95
CA SER A 46 4.71 8.39 -6.99
C SER A 46 4.36 8.93 -5.60
N VAL A 47 3.51 8.20 -4.85
CA VAL A 47 3.14 8.58 -3.49
C VAL A 47 4.33 8.50 -2.53
N SER A 48 5.17 7.47 -2.66
CA SER A 48 6.43 7.34 -1.90
C SER A 48 7.35 8.54 -2.13
N TYR A 49 7.53 8.96 -3.38
CA TYR A 49 8.34 10.11 -3.75
C TYR A 49 7.75 11.40 -3.18
N LEU A 50 6.45 11.63 -3.38
CA LEU A 50 5.71 12.76 -2.82
C LEU A 50 5.96 12.91 -1.31
N ASP A 51 5.73 11.86 -0.54
CA ASP A 51 5.85 11.92 0.92
C ASP A 51 7.30 12.12 1.39
N ARG A 52 8.27 11.49 0.71
CA ARG A 52 9.70 11.67 1.01
C ARG A 52 10.19 13.08 0.69
N PHE A 53 9.65 13.69 -0.36
CA PHE A 53 9.93 15.07 -0.72
C PHE A 53 9.34 16.05 0.29
N LEU A 54 8.05 15.90 0.62
CA LEU A 54 7.37 16.72 1.62
C LEU A 54 7.93 16.52 3.05
N SER A 55 8.65 15.42 3.29
CA SER A 55 9.41 15.19 4.53
C SER A 55 10.66 16.07 4.69
N GLN A 56 11.11 16.71 3.61
CA GLN A 56 12.33 17.50 3.54
C GLN A 56 12.08 18.95 3.10
N MET A 57 11.08 19.16 2.24
CA MET A 57 10.79 20.45 1.62
C MET A 57 9.46 21.00 2.11
N SER A 58 9.44 22.28 2.51
CA SER A 58 8.19 23.01 2.73
C SER A 58 7.61 23.45 1.39
N VAL A 59 6.33 23.15 1.16
CA VAL A 59 5.64 23.41 -0.10
C VAL A 59 4.41 24.27 0.14
N LYS A 60 4.22 25.28 -0.72
CA LYS A 60 3.00 26.10 -0.74
C LYS A 60 1.87 25.35 -1.44
N ARG A 61 0.62 25.56 -1.03
CA ARG A 61 -0.55 24.89 -1.63
C ARG A 61 -0.59 25.02 -3.15
N ALA A 62 -0.26 26.20 -3.67
CA ALA A 62 -0.26 26.51 -5.11
C ALA A 62 0.83 25.77 -5.92
N LYS A 63 1.72 25.03 -5.26
CA LYS A 63 2.76 24.19 -5.90
C LYS A 63 2.59 22.71 -5.57
N LEU A 64 1.59 22.34 -4.77
CA LEU A 64 1.40 20.96 -4.35
C LEU A 64 1.09 20.04 -5.54
N GLN A 65 0.22 20.48 -6.46
CA GLN A 65 -0.07 19.71 -7.67
C GLN A 65 1.17 19.55 -8.55
N LEU A 66 1.98 20.61 -8.76
CA LEU A 66 3.26 20.51 -9.48
C LEU A 66 4.21 19.46 -8.87
N VAL A 67 4.27 19.38 -7.54
CA VAL A 67 5.07 18.37 -6.84
C VAL A 67 4.51 16.97 -7.10
N GLY A 68 3.18 16.79 -7.05
CA GLY A 68 2.53 15.52 -7.41
C GLY A 68 2.77 15.10 -8.85
N THR A 69 2.60 16.02 -9.80
CA THR A 69 2.87 15.80 -11.24
C THR A 69 4.31 15.38 -11.48
N ALA A 70 5.28 16.07 -10.86
CA ALA A 70 6.69 15.72 -11.00
C ALA A 70 7.02 14.36 -10.35
N ALA A 71 6.39 14.02 -9.21
CA ALA A 71 6.56 12.71 -8.58
C ALA A 71 6.06 11.58 -9.49
N MET A 72 4.88 11.75 -10.09
CA MET A 72 4.32 10.81 -11.07
C MET A 72 5.19 10.68 -12.31
N TYR A 73 5.64 11.81 -12.87
CA TYR A 73 6.53 11.80 -14.03
C TYR A 73 7.83 11.03 -13.77
N ILE A 74 8.44 11.20 -12.60
CA ILE A 74 9.66 10.46 -12.22
C ILE A 74 9.35 8.97 -12.04
N ALA A 75 8.24 8.62 -11.38
CA ALA A 75 7.84 7.23 -11.19
C ALA A 75 7.56 6.55 -12.53
N SER A 76 6.86 7.21 -13.45
CA SER A 76 6.60 6.67 -14.78
C SER A 76 7.89 6.40 -15.53
N LYS A 77 8.86 7.32 -15.51
CA LYS A 77 10.16 7.09 -16.16
C LYS A 77 10.99 5.97 -15.53
N TYR A 78 10.73 5.65 -14.27
CA TYR A 78 11.45 4.59 -13.56
C TYR A 78 10.84 3.21 -13.83
N GLU A 79 9.51 3.12 -13.85
CA GLU A 79 8.78 1.85 -13.84
C GLU A 79 8.20 1.47 -15.22
N GLU A 80 7.75 2.45 -16.01
CA GLU A 80 7.07 2.17 -17.28
C GLU A 80 8.04 1.83 -18.40
N ILE A 81 7.66 0.87 -19.24
CA ILE A 81 8.39 0.58 -20.49
C ILE A 81 8.31 1.79 -21.45
N TYR A 82 7.13 2.42 -21.51
CA TYR A 82 6.83 3.58 -22.36
C TYR A 82 6.17 4.67 -21.52
N PRO A 83 6.96 5.47 -20.77
CA PRO A 83 6.40 6.55 -19.96
C PRO A 83 5.78 7.66 -20.83
N PRO A 84 4.69 8.33 -20.37
CA PRO A 84 4.14 9.48 -21.08
C PRO A 84 5.16 10.63 -21.22
N ASP A 85 5.09 11.39 -22.31
CA ASP A 85 5.92 12.60 -22.44
C ASP A 85 5.52 13.64 -21.38
N VAL A 86 6.45 14.50 -21.01
CA VAL A 86 6.17 15.61 -20.09
C VAL A 86 5.04 16.53 -20.57
N GLY A 87 4.77 16.61 -21.88
CA GLY A 87 3.62 17.34 -22.43
C GLY A 87 2.27 16.78 -21.95
N GLU A 88 2.15 15.46 -21.80
CA GLU A 88 0.95 14.80 -21.26
C GLU A 88 0.72 15.20 -19.79
N PHE A 89 1.80 15.25 -19.01
CA PHE A 89 1.75 15.70 -17.61
C PHE A 89 1.42 17.19 -17.45
N VAL A 90 1.76 18.02 -18.44
CA VAL A 90 1.36 19.43 -18.49
C VAL A 90 -0.13 19.54 -18.79
N PHE A 91 -0.61 18.82 -19.79
CA PHE A 91 -2.02 18.78 -20.18
C PHE A 91 -2.93 18.33 -19.03
N LEU A 92 -2.53 17.30 -18.27
CA LEU A 92 -3.23 16.82 -17.07
C LEU A 92 -3.44 17.89 -15.99
N THR A 93 -2.62 18.94 -15.98
CA THR A 93 -2.72 20.04 -15.02
C THR A 93 -3.54 21.22 -15.56
N ASP A 94 -4.28 21.03 -16.66
CA ASP A 94 -5.01 22.09 -17.36
C ASP A 94 -4.10 23.29 -17.67
N ASP A 95 -2.89 22.99 -18.14
CA ASP A 95 -1.82 23.95 -18.43
C ASP A 95 -1.45 24.90 -17.25
N SER A 96 -1.83 24.54 -16.03
CA SER A 96 -1.48 25.29 -14.80
C SER A 96 0.05 25.40 -14.61
N TYR A 97 0.80 24.49 -15.22
CA TYR A 97 2.26 24.48 -15.21
C TYR A 97 2.85 24.25 -16.60
N THR A 98 3.91 24.99 -16.90
CA THR A 98 4.69 24.80 -18.13
C THR A 98 5.58 23.56 -18.05
N LYS A 99 5.94 22.98 -19.21
CA LYS A 99 6.96 21.91 -19.35
C LYS A 99 8.25 22.25 -18.60
N ALA A 100 8.71 23.49 -18.69
CA ALA A 100 9.91 23.95 -18.00
C ALA A 100 9.77 23.93 -16.47
N GLN A 101 8.59 24.17 -15.91
CA GLN A 101 8.35 24.08 -14.47
C GLN A 101 8.34 22.62 -14.00
N VAL A 102 7.72 21.71 -14.75
CA VAL A 102 7.72 20.27 -14.44
C VAL A 102 9.14 19.71 -14.45
N LEU A 103 9.92 19.99 -15.51
CA LEU A 103 11.32 19.55 -15.61
C LEU A 103 12.22 20.18 -14.52
N ARG A 104 11.96 21.44 -14.14
CA ARG A 104 12.67 22.04 -13.00
C ARG A 104 12.33 21.35 -11.69
N MET A 105 11.05 21.06 -11.45
CA MET A 105 10.62 20.36 -10.24
C MET A 105 11.20 18.95 -10.17
N GLU A 106 11.25 18.23 -11.29
CA GLU A 106 11.91 16.94 -11.39
C GLU A 106 13.37 17.01 -10.92
N ASN A 107 14.14 17.97 -11.42
CA ASN A 107 15.54 18.15 -11.04
C ASN A 107 15.70 18.41 -9.54
N VAL A 108 14.79 19.19 -8.93
CA VAL A 108 14.77 19.42 -7.48
C VAL A 108 14.46 18.10 -6.75
N PHE A 109 13.47 17.35 -7.22
CA PHE A 109 13.09 16.05 -6.67
C PHE A 109 14.26 15.07 -6.61
N LEU A 110 14.94 14.87 -7.74
CA LEU A 110 16.05 13.93 -7.87
C LEU A 110 17.21 14.30 -6.94
N LYS A 111 17.48 15.61 -6.77
CA LYS A 111 18.47 16.09 -5.79
C LYS A 111 18.05 15.81 -4.36
N ILE A 112 16.81 16.14 -3.98
CA ILE A 112 16.28 15.94 -2.62
C ILE A 112 16.20 14.45 -2.24
N LEU A 113 15.86 13.59 -3.20
CA LEU A 113 15.86 12.14 -3.01
C LEU A 113 17.25 11.52 -3.20
N SER A 114 18.26 12.31 -3.59
CA SER A 114 19.61 11.82 -3.92
C SER A 114 19.59 10.65 -4.92
N PHE A 115 18.72 10.74 -5.93
CA PHE A 115 18.46 9.70 -6.95
C PHE A 115 18.07 8.33 -6.37
N ASN A 116 17.67 8.29 -5.10
CA ASN A 116 17.26 7.05 -4.46
C ASN A 116 15.80 6.75 -4.78
N LEU A 117 15.55 6.21 -5.96
CA LEU A 117 14.23 5.94 -6.51
C LEU A 117 13.76 4.51 -6.20
N CYS A 118 14.68 3.54 -6.10
CA CYS A 118 14.36 2.17 -5.73
C CYS A 118 13.87 2.10 -4.27
N THR A 119 12.54 2.04 -4.09
CA THR A 119 11.91 1.88 -2.78
C THR A 119 10.91 0.73 -2.82
N PRO A 120 10.96 -0.22 -1.87
CA PRO A 120 9.98 -1.29 -1.84
C PRO A 120 8.60 -0.72 -1.51
N THR A 121 7.59 -1.12 -2.28
CA THR A 121 6.20 -0.69 -2.12
C THR A 121 5.34 -1.84 -1.57
N PRO A 122 4.17 -1.54 -1.00
CA PRO A 122 3.21 -2.57 -0.64
C PRO A 122 2.78 -3.45 -1.83
N TYR A 123 2.70 -2.88 -3.04
CA TYR A 123 2.29 -3.59 -4.25
C TYR A 123 3.23 -4.75 -4.59
N VAL A 124 4.55 -4.53 -4.54
CA VAL A 124 5.56 -5.59 -4.80
C VAL A 124 5.40 -6.76 -3.82
N PHE A 125 5.19 -6.48 -2.53
CA PHE A 125 4.95 -7.54 -1.54
C PHE A 125 3.64 -8.28 -1.79
N ILE A 126 2.55 -7.59 -2.13
CA ILE A 126 1.26 -8.23 -2.44
C ILE A 126 1.39 -9.16 -3.65
N ASN A 127 2.08 -8.73 -4.72
CA ASN A 127 2.35 -9.58 -5.88
C ASN A 127 3.22 -10.79 -5.53
N THR A 128 4.23 -10.60 -4.67
CA THR A 128 5.07 -11.70 -4.18
C THR A 128 4.23 -12.73 -3.42
N TYR A 129 3.37 -12.28 -2.50
CA TYR A 129 2.46 -13.17 -1.77
C TYR A 129 1.47 -13.85 -2.72
N ALA A 130 1.07 -13.16 -3.80
CA ALA A 130 0.11 -13.70 -4.76
C ALA A 130 0.67 -14.94 -5.47
N VAL A 131 1.95 -14.88 -5.83
CA VAL A 131 2.66 -15.99 -6.46
C VAL A 131 2.96 -17.11 -5.45
N LEU A 132 3.52 -16.77 -4.29
CA LEU A 132 3.96 -17.76 -3.29
C LEU A 132 2.80 -18.55 -2.66
N CYS A 133 1.62 -17.94 -2.57
CA CYS A 133 0.44 -18.53 -1.92
C CYS A 133 -0.67 -18.90 -2.90
N ASP A 134 -0.41 -18.86 -4.21
CA ASP A 134 -1.39 -19.11 -5.28
C ASP A 134 -2.71 -18.35 -5.04
N MET A 135 -2.61 -17.03 -4.80
CA MET A 135 -3.77 -16.25 -4.38
C MET A 135 -4.77 -16.09 -5.53
N PRO A 136 -6.07 -16.41 -5.32
CA PRO A 136 -7.11 -16.16 -6.31
C PRO A 136 -7.19 -14.67 -6.69
N GLU A 137 -7.49 -14.36 -7.95
CA GLU A 137 -7.55 -12.98 -8.46
C GLU A 137 -8.42 -12.07 -7.59
N LYS A 138 -9.60 -12.55 -7.16
CA LYS A 138 -10.53 -11.77 -6.32
C LYS A 138 -9.90 -11.41 -4.97
N LEU A 139 -9.12 -12.31 -4.37
CA LEU A 139 -8.40 -12.05 -3.13
C LEU A 139 -7.26 -11.04 -3.36
N LYS A 140 -6.52 -11.18 -4.46
CA LYS A 140 -5.47 -10.24 -4.84
C LYS A 140 -6.05 -8.83 -5.02
N TYR A 141 -7.12 -8.67 -5.81
CA TYR A 141 -7.74 -7.36 -6.03
C TYR A 141 -8.35 -6.78 -4.75
N MET A 142 -8.95 -7.59 -3.88
CA MET A 142 -9.44 -7.10 -2.59
C MET A 142 -8.30 -6.62 -1.69
N THR A 143 -7.18 -7.35 -1.69
CA THR A 143 -5.97 -6.97 -0.94
C THR A 143 -5.41 -5.65 -1.44
N LEU A 144 -5.30 -5.50 -2.77
CA LEU A 144 -4.83 -4.27 -3.40
C LEU A 144 -5.76 -3.09 -3.13
N TYR A 145 -7.08 -3.29 -3.23
CA TYR A 145 -8.08 -2.26 -2.92
C TYR A 145 -7.93 -1.71 -1.50
N ILE A 146 -7.88 -2.60 -0.49
CA ILE A 146 -7.69 -2.21 0.91
C ILE A 146 -6.35 -1.47 1.09
N CYS A 147 -5.30 -1.96 0.44
CA CYS A 147 -3.98 -1.36 0.56
C CYS A 147 -3.91 0.02 -0.12
N GLU A 148 -4.53 0.20 -1.28
CA GLU A 148 -4.58 1.49 -1.98
C GLU A 148 -5.40 2.52 -1.21
N LEU A 149 -6.52 2.12 -0.57
CA LEU A 149 -7.27 3.03 0.31
C LEU A 149 -6.38 3.63 1.43
N SER A 150 -5.41 2.87 1.93
CA SER A 150 -4.46 3.35 2.94
C SER A 150 -3.55 4.49 2.44
N LEU A 151 -3.39 4.65 1.12
CA LEU A 151 -2.61 5.75 0.53
C LEU A 151 -3.28 7.11 0.75
N LEU A 152 -4.62 7.15 0.88
CA LEU A 152 -5.37 8.38 1.14
C LEU A 152 -5.13 8.91 2.56
N GLU A 153 -4.95 8.01 3.54
CA GLU A 153 -4.80 8.32 4.96
C GLU A 153 -3.32 8.27 5.42
N GLY A 154 -2.49 9.14 4.83
CA GLY A 154 -1.05 9.16 5.13
C GLY A 154 -0.71 9.31 6.62
N GLU A 155 -1.51 10.04 7.41
CA GLU A 155 -1.26 10.21 8.85
C GLU A 155 -1.29 8.88 9.63
N SER A 156 -2.24 8.01 9.28
CA SER A 156 -2.47 6.73 9.96
C SER A 156 -1.44 5.67 9.55
N TYR A 157 -1.13 5.59 8.26
CA TYR A 157 -0.46 4.42 7.67
C TYR A 157 1.02 4.60 7.33
N MET A 158 1.48 5.84 7.14
CA MET A 158 2.85 6.13 6.69
C MET A 158 3.95 5.69 7.66
N GLN A 159 3.60 5.37 8.91
CA GLN A 159 4.50 4.80 9.91
C GLN A 159 4.77 3.31 9.75
N TYR A 160 3.89 2.56 9.08
CA TYR A 160 3.99 1.11 8.93
C TYR A 160 4.86 0.72 7.74
N LEU A 161 5.59 -0.39 7.87
CA LEU A 161 6.43 -0.89 6.78
C LEU A 161 5.56 -1.34 5.60
N PRO A 162 6.03 -1.19 4.35
CA PRO A 162 5.32 -1.68 3.17
C PRO A 162 4.93 -3.15 3.29
N SER A 163 5.85 -4.01 3.74
CA SER A 163 5.61 -5.45 3.97
C SER A 163 4.50 -5.73 5.00
N LEU A 164 4.46 -4.95 6.08
CA LEU A 164 3.45 -5.05 7.13
C LEU A 164 2.08 -4.59 6.61
N MET A 165 2.04 -3.48 5.86
CA MET A 165 0.80 -3.01 5.22
C MET A 165 0.24 -4.07 4.27
N SER A 166 1.08 -4.65 3.42
CA SER A 166 0.67 -5.73 2.51
C SER A 166 0.12 -6.95 3.24
N ALA A 167 0.80 -7.40 4.30
CA ALA A 167 0.37 -8.56 5.08
C ALA A 167 -0.95 -8.29 5.82
N ALA A 168 -1.10 -7.11 6.44
CA ALA A 168 -2.33 -6.71 7.12
C ALA A 168 -3.51 -6.54 6.15
N SER A 169 -3.28 -5.92 4.98
CA SER A 169 -4.30 -5.82 3.93
C SER A 169 -4.72 -7.18 3.42
N LEU A 170 -3.78 -8.13 3.27
CA LEU A 170 -4.09 -9.50 2.86
C LEU A 170 -4.90 -10.23 3.93
N ALA A 171 -4.49 -10.15 5.19
CA ALA A 171 -5.21 -10.77 6.30
C ALA A 171 -6.66 -10.26 6.36
N PHE A 172 -6.84 -8.94 6.23
CA PHE A 172 -8.18 -8.34 6.23
C PHE A 172 -9.00 -8.73 4.99
N ALA A 173 -8.39 -8.73 3.80
CA ALA A 173 -9.05 -9.17 2.56
C ALA A 173 -9.55 -10.62 2.65
N ARG A 174 -8.73 -11.52 3.21
CA ARG A 174 -9.11 -12.92 3.46
C ARG A 174 -10.34 -13.00 4.34
N HIS A 175 -10.34 -12.25 5.44
CA HIS A 175 -11.48 -12.23 6.35
C HIS A 175 -12.76 -11.69 5.70
N ILE A 176 -12.66 -10.62 4.90
CA ILE A 176 -13.80 -10.07 4.15
C ILE A 176 -14.39 -11.09 3.16
N LEU A 177 -13.54 -11.94 2.59
CA LEU A 177 -13.96 -12.99 1.65
C LEU A 177 -14.37 -14.30 2.35
N GLY A 178 -14.51 -14.31 3.68
CA GLY A 178 -14.93 -15.49 4.45
C GLY A 178 -13.84 -16.57 4.60
N LEU A 179 -12.59 -16.25 4.31
CA LEU A 179 -11.44 -17.14 4.50
C LEU A 179 -10.87 -16.97 5.92
N PRO A 180 -10.12 -17.98 6.43
CA PRO A 180 -9.33 -17.80 7.64
C PRO A 180 -8.39 -16.60 7.47
N MET A 181 -8.47 -15.66 8.43
CA MET A 181 -7.77 -14.37 8.37
C MET A 181 -6.26 -14.55 8.18
N TRP A 182 -5.68 -15.55 8.84
CA TRP A 182 -4.27 -15.89 8.74
C TRP A 182 -4.05 -17.40 8.72
N THR A 183 -2.90 -17.84 8.19
CA THR A 183 -2.52 -19.26 8.09
C THR A 183 -1.05 -19.43 8.45
N ALA A 184 -0.66 -20.64 8.89
CA ALA A 184 0.73 -20.94 9.21
C ALA A 184 1.68 -20.70 8.02
N GLN A 185 1.24 -21.03 6.80
CA GLN A 185 2.00 -20.75 5.58
C GLN A 185 2.26 -19.25 5.37
N LEU A 186 1.26 -18.40 5.61
CA LEU A 186 1.41 -16.94 5.49
C LEU A 186 2.33 -16.39 6.59
N GLU A 187 2.22 -16.90 7.81
CA GLU A 187 3.12 -16.52 8.91
C GLU A 187 4.56 -16.93 8.61
N GLU A 188 4.79 -18.11 8.03
CA GLU A 188 6.12 -18.58 7.62
C GLU A 188 6.73 -17.72 6.50
N ILE A 189 5.95 -17.41 5.46
CA ILE A 189 6.42 -16.63 4.29
C ILE A 189 6.67 -15.16 4.66
N THR A 190 5.74 -14.55 5.40
CA THR A 190 5.79 -13.10 5.68
C THR A 190 6.54 -12.76 6.97
N THR A 191 6.75 -13.74 7.84
CA THR A 191 7.30 -13.61 9.20
C THR A 191 6.46 -12.75 10.16
N TYR A 192 5.25 -12.36 9.77
CA TYR A 192 4.33 -11.59 10.60
C TYR A 192 3.30 -12.49 11.27
N SER A 193 3.21 -12.37 12.60
CA SER A 193 2.12 -12.97 13.37
C SER A 193 0.86 -12.11 13.28
N LEU A 194 -0.31 -12.73 13.44
CA LEU A 194 -1.58 -12.01 13.43
C LEU A 194 -1.68 -10.95 14.55
N ASP A 195 -1.05 -11.21 15.70
CA ASP A 195 -1.01 -10.28 16.83
C ASP A 195 -0.20 -9.02 16.51
N GLN A 196 0.88 -9.15 15.73
CA GLN A 196 1.64 -8.00 15.24
C GLN A 196 0.84 -7.18 14.23
N MET A 197 -0.10 -7.76 13.48
CA MET A 197 -0.85 -7.04 12.45
C MET A 197 -2.13 -6.36 12.94
N LYS A 198 -2.65 -6.77 14.11
CA LYS A 198 -3.97 -6.31 14.60
C LYS A 198 -4.13 -4.78 14.67
N HIS A 199 -3.05 -4.08 15.05
CA HIS A 199 -3.05 -2.62 15.16
C HIS A 199 -3.09 -1.89 13.81
N VAL A 200 -2.86 -2.59 12.70
CA VAL A 200 -3.02 -2.10 11.33
C VAL A 200 -4.38 -2.53 10.76
N ILE A 201 -4.80 -3.76 11.03
CA ILE A 201 -6.06 -4.34 10.52
C ILE A 201 -7.28 -3.55 11.02
N VAL A 202 -7.33 -3.20 12.30
CA VAL A 202 -8.48 -2.47 12.87
C VAL A 202 -8.66 -1.08 12.22
N PRO A 203 -7.62 -0.25 12.08
CA PRO A 203 -7.71 0.97 11.26
C PRO A 203 -8.13 0.72 9.82
N LEU A 204 -7.55 -0.28 9.13
CA LEU A 204 -7.92 -0.60 7.75
C LEU A 204 -9.41 -0.96 7.60
N CYS A 205 -9.99 -1.64 8.60
CA CYS A 205 -11.42 -1.90 8.68
C CYS A 205 -12.24 -0.61 8.73
N LYS A 206 -11.84 0.35 9.56
CA LYS A 206 -12.49 1.67 9.63
C LYS A 206 -12.38 2.41 8.29
N THR A 207 -11.19 2.49 7.70
CA THR A 207 -10.96 3.12 6.40
C THR A 207 -11.82 2.48 5.31
N HIS A 208 -11.90 1.14 5.26
CA HIS A 208 -12.73 0.45 4.28
C HIS A 208 -14.23 0.75 4.48
N LYS A 209 -14.69 0.82 5.73
CA LYS A 209 -16.09 1.17 6.07
C LYS A 209 -16.45 2.59 5.63
N THR A 210 -15.61 3.57 5.97
CA THR A 210 -15.85 4.97 5.65
C THR A 210 -15.55 5.33 4.20
N ALA A 211 -14.89 4.46 3.43
CA ALA A 211 -14.49 4.74 2.06
C ALA A 211 -15.66 5.18 1.16
N LYS A 212 -16.89 4.69 1.40
CA LYS A 212 -18.10 5.10 0.65
C LYS A 212 -18.54 6.53 0.93
N GLU A 213 -18.13 7.10 2.06
CA GLU A 213 -18.57 8.40 2.57
C GLU A 213 -17.55 9.51 2.27
N LEU A 214 -16.33 9.15 1.83
CA LEU A 214 -15.30 10.11 1.48
C LEU A 214 -15.66 10.87 0.20
N SER A 215 -15.21 12.13 0.08
CA SER A 215 -15.30 12.87 -1.18
C SER A 215 -14.32 12.36 -2.25
N THR A 216 -13.26 11.68 -1.83
CA THR A 216 -12.22 11.09 -2.69
C THR A 216 -12.61 9.66 -3.05
N GLN A 217 -12.98 9.44 -4.31
CA GLN A 217 -13.63 8.21 -4.77
C GLN A 217 -12.86 7.47 -5.88
N ALA A 218 -11.75 8.01 -6.39
CA ALA A 218 -11.06 7.46 -7.56
C ALA A 218 -10.64 6.00 -7.36
N ILE A 219 -10.14 5.65 -6.17
CA ILE A 219 -9.76 4.27 -5.81
C ILE A 219 -10.99 3.34 -5.81
N ARG A 220 -12.11 3.79 -5.25
CA ARG A 220 -13.33 2.98 -5.22
C ARG A 220 -13.86 2.75 -6.63
N GLU A 221 -13.88 3.78 -7.46
CA GLU A 221 -14.33 3.69 -8.84
C GLU A 221 -13.43 2.78 -9.67
N LYS A 222 -12.10 2.87 -9.52
CA LYS A 222 -11.13 1.93 -10.08
C LYS A 222 -11.50 0.49 -9.74
N TYR A 223 -11.59 0.16 -8.45
CA TYR A 223 -11.85 -1.21 -7.99
C TYR A 223 -13.31 -1.67 -8.12
N ASN A 224 -14.21 -0.80 -8.58
CA ASN A 224 -15.58 -1.16 -8.94
C ASN A 224 -15.74 -1.60 -10.40
N ARG A 225 -14.68 -1.54 -11.21
CA ARG A 225 -14.67 -2.03 -12.59
C ARG A 225 -14.64 -3.56 -12.64
N GLU A 226 -15.19 -4.15 -13.69
CA GLU A 226 -15.21 -5.61 -13.90
C GLU A 226 -13.81 -6.24 -13.94
N LYS A 227 -12.81 -5.51 -14.48
CA LYS A 227 -11.39 -5.89 -14.47
C LYS A 227 -10.92 -6.30 -13.07
N TYR A 228 -11.37 -5.58 -12.06
CA TYR A 228 -11.00 -5.80 -10.65
C TYR A 228 -12.07 -6.60 -9.88
N LYS A 229 -12.93 -7.35 -10.59
CA LYS A 229 -13.99 -8.21 -10.03
C LYS A 229 -14.95 -7.48 -9.09
N LYS A 230 -15.13 -6.17 -9.29
CA LYS A 230 -16.02 -5.30 -8.49
C LYS A 230 -15.79 -5.43 -6.98
N VAL A 231 -14.54 -5.62 -6.55
CA VAL A 231 -14.25 -5.83 -5.12
C VAL A 231 -14.64 -4.63 -4.25
N ALA A 232 -14.68 -3.41 -4.79
CA ALA A 232 -15.15 -2.22 -4.08
C ALA A 232 -16.68 -2.20 -3.80
N SER A 233 -17.45 -3.10 -4.42
CA SER A 233 -18.88 -3.31 -4.13
C SER A 233 -19.11 -4.26 -2.93
N ILE A 234 -18.10 -5.01 -2.51
CA ILE A 234 -18.21 -5.93 -1.37
C ILE A 234 -18.46 -5.11 -0.10
N GLN A 235 -19.39 -5.55 0.74
CA GLN A 235 -19.71 -4.82 1.95
C GLN A 235 -18.57 -4.89 2.96
N PRO A 236 -18.26 -3.79 3.65
CA PRO A 236 -17.26 -3.79 4.70
C PRO A 236 -17.72 -4.66 5.87
N ILE A 237 -16.78 -5.40 6.47
CA ILE A 237 -16.97 -6.10 7.73
C ILE A 237 -16.49 -5.18 8.85
N GLU A 238 -17.26 -5.09 9.93
CA GLU A 238 -16.85 -4.38 11.15
C GLU A 238 -16.05 -5.32 12.05
N LEU A 239 -14.89 -4.85 12.50
CA LEU A 239 -14.01 -5.54 13.43
C LEU A 239 -13.68 -4.58 14.57
N SER A 240 -14.33 -4.79 15.71
CA SER A 240 -13.95 -4.14 16.97
C SER A 240 -12.63 -4.70 17.49
N GLN A 241 -12.00 -3.97 18.41
CA GLN A 241 -10.75 -4.42 19.04
C GLN A 241 -10.94 -5.77 19.77
N SER A 242 -12.07 -5.97 20.45
CA SER A 242 -12.37 -7.21 21.15
C SER A 242 -12.59 -8.40 20.21
N GLU A 243 -13.25 -8.19 19.07
CA GLU A 243 -13.39 -9.23 18.05
C GLU A 243 -12.04 -9.61 17.45
N MET A 244 -11.20 -8.61 17.15
CA MET A 244 -9.86 -8.85 16.64
C MET A 244 -9.00 -9.62 17.65
N ASP A 245 -9.05 -9.26 18.94
CA ASP A 245 -8.30 -9.98 19.98
C ASP A 245 -8.80 -11.43 20.16
N LYS A 246 -10.11 -11.67 20.01
CA LYS A 246 -10.66 -13.03 19.98
C LYS A 246 -10.15 -13.83 18.78
N ILE A 247 -10.16 -13.26 17.57
CA ILE A 247 -9.64 -13.92 16.37
C ILE A 247 -8.16 -14.29 16.55
N VAL A 248 -7.36 -13.41 17.17
CA VAL A 248 -5.95 -13.70 17.47
C VAL A 248 -5.81 -14.85 18.47
N GLN A 249 -6.65 -14.90 19.51
CA GLN A 249 -6.64 -15.99 20.49
C GLN A 249 -7.01 -17.33 19.85
N ASP A 250 -8.08 -17.35 19.06
CA ASP A 250 -8.56 -18.54 18.35
C ASP A 250 -7.48 -19.07 17.38
N TYR A 251 -6.81 -18.17 16.65
CA TYR A 251 -5.69 -18.52 15.77
C TYR A 251 -4.50 -19.12 16.52
N LYS A 252 -4.10 -18.53 17.66
CA LYS A 252 -3.01 -19.04 18.49
C LYS A 252 -3.33 -20.42 19.07
N ALA A 253 -4.58 -20.63 19.51
CA ALA A 253 -5.04 -21.92 20.01
C ALA A 253 -5.03 -23.00 18.92
N ALA A 254 -5.53 -22.68 17.71
CA ALA A 254 -5.51 -23.59 16.57
C ALA A 254 -4.08 -23.97 16.17
N SER A 255 -3.18 -22.98 16.05
CA SER A 255 -1.78 -23.20 15.68
C SER A 255 -1.03 -24.08 16.70
N LYS A 256 -1.32 -23.90 17.99
CA LYS A 256 -0.75 -24.76 19.05
C LYS A 256 -1.25 -26.20 18.95
N CYS A 257 -2.55 -26.39 18.72
CA CYS A 257 -3.14 -27.72 18.54
C CYS A 257 -2.57 -28.45 17.31
N GLU A 258 -2.30 -27.73 16.22
CA GLU A 258 -1.63 -28.29 15.03
C GLU A 258 -0.17 -28.65 15.30
N ALA A 259 0.58 -27.80 16.02
CA ALA A 259 1.95 -28.08 16.41
C ALA A 259 2.05 -29.32 17.33
N ASP A 260 1.16 -29.43 18.31
CA ASP A 260 1.09 -30.57 19.23
C ASP A 260 0.78 -31.88 18.48
N LYS A 261 -0.10 -31.83 17.47
CA LYS A 261 -0.37 -32.98 16.57
C LYS A 261 0.85 -33.34 15.71
N GLN A 262 1.56 -32.36 15.16
CA GLN A 262 2.76 -32.61 14.35
C GLN A 262 3.92 -33.18 15.18
N GLN A 263 4.08 -32.75 16.44
CA GLN A 263 5.06 -33.33 17.36
C GLN A 263 4.71 -34.77 17.78
N GLN A 264 3.43 -35.08 17.97
CA GLN A 264 2.98 -36.46 18.22
C GLN A 264 3.14 -37.38 16.99
N ILE A 265 3.18 -36.81 15.78
CA ILE A 265 3.42 -37.56 14.54
C ILE A 265 4.94 -37.72 14.28
N GLN A 266 5.76 -36.70 14.58
CA GLN A 266 7.21 -36.74 14.44
C GLN A 266 7.91 -37.59 15.50
N SER A 267 7.33 -37.76 16.70
CA SER A 267 7.80 -38.78 17.65
C SER A 267 7.56 -40.22 17.16
N GLY A 268 6.90 -40.40 16.01
CA GLY A 268 6.74 -41.67 15.31
C GLY A 268 7.49 -41.82 13.98
N ASN A 269 8.20 -40.79 13.48
CA ASN A 269 8.98 -40.91 12.24
C ASN A 269 10.14 -39.90 12.22
N ASP A 270 11.33 -40.43 12.44
CA ASP A 270 12.58 -39.69 12.36
C ASP A 270 13.01 -39.44 10.90
N THR A 271 13.78 -38.37 10.70
CA THR A 271 14.41 -37.86 9.45
C THR A 271 13.54 -37.17 8.37
N LYS A 272 13.63 -35.83 8.32
CA LYS A 272 14.32 -35.11 7.22
C LYS A 272 14.44 -33.60 7.47
N SER A 273 15.62 -33.08 7.13
CA SER A 273 16.10 -31.71 7.31
C SER A 273 15.30 -30.68 6.51
N LYS A 274 14.87 -29.58 7.17
CA LYS A 274 14.30 -28.39 6.51
C LYS A 274 15.39 -27.36 6.29
N VAL A 275 15.69 -27.07 5.02
CA VAL A 275 16.52 -25.92 4.63
C VAL A 275 15.63 -24.68 4.59
N ASN A 276 15.98 -23.68 5.40
CA ASN A 276 15.26 -22.42 5.56
C ASN A 276 15.88 -21.37 4.62
N LEU A 277 15.09 -20.83 3.68
CA LEU A 277 15.62 -20.14 2.48
C LEU A 277 15.45 -18.62 2.47
N PHE A 278 15.13 -17.97 3.60
CA PHE A 278 15.01 -16.51 3.62
C PHE A 278 15.90 -15.88 4.70
N TYR A 279 17.05 -15.38 4.24
CA TYR A 279 17.81 -14.36 4.94
C TYR A 279 17.03 -13.03 4.93
N LYS A 280 16.99 -12.37 6.09
CA LYS A 280 16.47 -11.02 6.29
C LYS A 280 17.07 -10.03 5.28
N PHE A 281 16.25 -9.48 4.40
CA PHE A 281 16.52 -8.25 3.65
C PHE A 281 15.40 -7.24 3.85
#